data_AF-A0A2J6R419-F1
#
_entry.id   AF-A0A2J6R419-F1
#
_cell.length_a   1.000
_cell.length_b   1.000
_cell.length_c   1.000
_cell.angle_alpha   90.00
_cell.angle_beta   90.00
_cell.angle_gamma   90.00
#
_symmetry.space_group_name_H-M   'P 1'
#
loop_
_entity.id
_entity.type
_entity.pdbx_description
1 polymer ?
#
loop_
_entity_poly.entity_id
_entity_poly.type
_entity_poly.pdbx_seq_one_letter_code
_entity_poly.pdbx_strand_id
1 'polypeptide(L)'
;MHRGFKYCHNRVLLLLEVQITELEKELYKLDKADSADPSKAWRLKSTKYEENWDATQEKLIDKLISKLKVYGEILRNQVFLQELGKPPSRNHRSYFNWHWTNKPLTKGYYDYIFHDSDFVTTSGKRPNYCEELIRDHISSWPGSPIRRIVKESEKTKKPTTDSRFTFFSATAERGVSRFFLVSSIMLILMIPVFLLFLLPMSHLLMAVTTAAFIFLFALIMCVVTEGKVYEVFVGTATYGAVLIMFLGNISQNSPG
;
A
#
# COMPACT_ATOMS: atom_id res chain seq x y z
N MET A 1 -1.60 -1.42 -15.01
CA MET A 1 -0.77 -2.30 -14.15
C MET A 1 0.36 -2.83 -14.99
N HIS A 2 1.55 -2.99 -14.41
CA HIS A 2 2.71 -3.56 -15.08
C HIS A 2 3.46 -4.47 -14.12
N ARG A 3 4.34 -5.33 -14.64
CA ARG A 3 5.22 -6.14 -13.80
C ARG A 3 6.32 -5.25 -13.20
N GLY A 4 6.55 -5.38 -11.90
CA GLY A 4 7.53 -4.60 -11.13
C GLY A 4 8.93 -5.22 -11.07
N PHE A 5 9.10 -6.47 -11.50
CA PHE A 5 10.39 -7.18 -11.59
C PHE A 5 11.19 -7.16 -10.28
N LYS A 6 10.53 -7.32 -9.13
CA LYS A 6 11.14 -7.20 -7.79
C LYS A 6 12.36 -8.12 -7.62
N TYR A 7 12.26 -9.36 -8.11
CA TYR A 7 13.35 -10.33 -8.06
C TYR A 7 14.60 -9.84 -8.83
N CYS A 8 14.40 -9.30 -10.04
CA CYS A 8 15.50 -8.80 -10.87
C CYS A 8 16.13 -7.55 -10.25
N HIS A 9 15.32 -6.61 -9.77
CA HIS A 9 15.83 -5.42 -9.08
C HIS A 9 16.67 -5.79 -7.85
N ASN A 10 16.17 -6.67 -6.99
CA ASN A 10 16.92 -7.15 -5.81
C ASN A 10 18.25 -7.77 -6.21
N ARG A 11 18.28 -8.63 -7.24
CA ARG A 11 19.51 -9.28 -7.70
C ARG A 11 20.54 -8.27 -8.22
N VAL A 12 20.09 -7.24 -8.93
CA VAL A 12 20.97 -6.16 -9.43
C VAL A 12 21.48 -5.29 -8.28
N LEU A 13 20.62 -4.94 -7.31
CA LEU A 13 21.03 -4.18 -6.13
C LEU A 13 22.09 -4.93 -5.32
N LEU A 14 21.87 -6.23 -5.04
CA LEU A 14 22.85 -7.06 -4.34
C LEU A 14 24.21 -7.10 -5.07
N LEU A 15 24.20 -7.19 -6.40
CA LEU A 15 25.44 -7.16 -7.18
C LEU A 15 26.15 -5.80 -7.05
N LEU A 16 25.40 -4.70 -7.07
CA LEU A 16 25.95 -3.35 -6.92
C LEU A 16 26.51 -3.13 -5.52
N GLU A 17 25.84 -3.63 -4.47
CA GLU A 17 26.34 -3.60 -3.09
C GLU A 17 27.70 -4.29 -3.00
N VAL A 18 27.85 -5.49 -3.57
CA VAL A 18 29.13 -6.21 -3.59
C VAL A 18 30.21 -5.39 -4.31
N GLN A 19 29.92 -4.84 -5.49
CA GLN A 19 30.88 -4.04 -6.26
C GLN A 19 31.30 -2.77 -5.51
N ILE A 20 30.35 -2.11 -4.83
CA ILE A 20 30.63 -0.91 -4.03
C ILE A 20 31.51 -1.29 -2.83
N THR A 21 31.21 -2.40 -2.14
CA THR A 21 32.04 -2.90 -1.03
C THR A 21 33.44 -3.30 -1.47
N GLU A 22 33.61 -3.86 -2.67
CA GLU A 22 34.94 -4.14 -3.23
C GLU A 22 35.74 -2.85 -3.47
N LEU A 23 35.13 -1.83 -4.08
CA LEU A 23 35.75 -0.52 -4.29
C LEU A 23 36.10 0.17 -2.96
N GLU A 24 35.23 0.06 -1.95
CA GLU A 24 35.48 0.57 -0.60
C GLU A 24 36.71 -0.10 0.03
N LYS A 25 36.84 -1.42 -0.11
CA LYS A 25 38.01 -2.17 0.38
C LYS A 25 39.29 -1.76 -0.35
N GLU A 26 39.23 -1.53 -1.66
CA GLU A 26 40.37 -1.07 -2.45
C GLU A 26 40.81 0.34 -2.03
N LEU A 27 39.87 1.26 -1.87
CA LEU A 27 40.13 2.61 -1.36
C LEU A 27 40.73 2.58 0.05
N TYR A 28 40.16 1.78 0.96
CA TYR A 28 40.69 1.66 2.31
C TYR A 28 42.13 1.12 2.35
N LYS A 29 42.47 0.17 1.47
CA LYS A 29 43.85 -0.34 1.34
C LYS A 29 44.78 0.74 0.80
N LEU A 30 44.34 1.51 -0.19
CA LEU A 30 45.11 2.62 -0.75
C LEU A 30 45.35 3.70 0.30
N ASP A 31 44.31 4.10 1.03
CA ASP A 31 44.40 5.11 2.09
C ASP A 31 45.36 4.66 3.20
N LYS A 32 45.32 3.38 3.58
CA LYS A 32 46.27 2.81 4.54
C LYS A 32 47.71 2.84 4.03
N ALA A 33 47.93 2.51 2.76
CA ALA A 33 49.26 2.56 2.15
C ALA A 33 49.78 4.01 2.05
N ASP A 34 48.93 4.95 1.64
CA ASP A 34 49.26 6.37 1.54
C ASP A 34 49.47 7.01 2.92
N SER A 35 48.85 6.49 3.98
CA SER A 35 49.11 6.93 5.36
C SER A 35 50.48 6.50 5.89
N ALA A 36 51.02 5.39 5.36
CA ALA A 36 52.34 4.87 5.74
C ALA A 36 53.48 5.56 4.97
N ASP A 37 53.19 6.20 3.82
CA ASP A 37 54.16 6.87 2.97
C ASP A 37 53.99 8.41 3.04
N PRO A 38 54.91 9.14 3.70
CA PRO A 38 54.83 10.60 3.83
C PRO A 38 54.78 11.35 2.49
N SER A 39 55.32 10.77 1.41
CA SER A 39 55.34 11.39 0.08
C SER A 39 53.96 11.42 -0.58
N LYS A 40 53.04 10.54 -0.15
CA LYS A 40 51.68 10.41 -0.70
C LYS A 40 50.60 10.93 0.23
N ALA A 41 50.98 11.45 1.40
CA ALA A 41 50.07 12.00 2.39
C ALA A 41 49.18 13.15 1.86
N TRP A 42 49.54 13.78 0.74
CA TRP A 42 48.73 14.80 0.09
C TRP A 42 47.37 14.27 -0.40
N ARG A 43 47.27 13.00 -0.81
CA ARG A 43 46.01 12.36 -1.28
C ARG A 43 44.92 12.26 -0.22
N LEU A 44 45.33 12.15 1.03
CA LEU A 44 44.43 12.05 2.18
C LEU A 44 43.95 13.43 2.66
N LYS A 45 44.65 14.49 2.25
CA LYS A 45 44.48 15.85 2.81
C LYS A 45 44.03 16.88 1.77
N SER A 46 44.12 16.56 0.49
CA SER A 46 43.81 17.49 -0.60
C SER A 46 43.17 16.78 -1.78
N THR A 47 42.25 17.46 -2.44
CA THR A 47 41.65 17.09 -3.72
C THR A 47 42.34 17.74 -4.92
N LYS A 48 43.43 18.49 -4.69
CA LYS A 48 44.21 19.10 -5.78
C LYS A 48 44.94 18.00 -6.56
N TYR A 49 44.95 18.14 -7.88
CA TYR A 49 45.67 17.25 -8.79
C TYR A 49 46.69 18.07 -9.59
N GLU A 50 47.92 17.57 -9.68
CA GLU A 50 48.94 18.08 -10.60
C GLU A 50 49.19 17.04 -11.69
N GLU A 51 49.52 17.48 -12.90
CA GLU A 51 49.57 16.64 -14.12
C GLU A 51 50.55 15.45 -14.03
N ASN A 52 51.52 15.50 -13.12
CA ASN A 52 52.51 14.44 -12.87
C ASN A 52 52.17 13.50 -11.71
N TRP A 53 51.00 13.67 -11.07
CA TRP A 53 50.60 12.87 -9.91
C TRP A 53 49.88 11.60 -10.33
N ASP A 54 49.97 10.54 -9.50
CA ASP A 54 49.29 9.28 -9.81
C ASP A 54 47.77 9.40 -9.55
N ALA A 55 46.99 9.18 -10.61
CA ALA A 55 45.54 9.30 -10.68
C ALA A 55 44.77 8.04 -10.17
N THR A 56 45.44 7.10 -9.50
CA THR A 56 44.81 5.85 -9.05
C THR A 56 43.64 6.09 -8.09
N GLN A 57 43.79 6.97 -7.10
CA GLN A 57 42.74 7.29 -6.14
C GLN A 57 41.53 7.96 -6.83
N GLU A 58 41.79 8.95 -7.69
CA GLU A 58 40.75 9.65 -8.46
C GLU A 58 39.93 8.68 -9.31
N LYS A 59 40.60 7.79 -10.05
CA LYS A 59 39.92 6.76 -10.86
C LYS A 59 39.05 5.81 -10.01
N LEU A 60 39.50 5.46 -8.79
CA LEU A 60 38.71 4.63 -7.88
C LEU A 60 37.48 5.39 -7.34
N ILE A 61 37.66 6.66 -6.97
CA ILE A 61 36.57 7.54 -6.52
C ILE A 61 35.55 7.74 -7.65
N ASP A 62 35.98 8.00 -8.88
CA ASP A 62 35.08 8.17 -10.03
C ASP A 62 34.26 6.89 -10.30
N LYS A 63 34.91 5.73 -10.24
CA LYS A 63 34.22 4.43 -10.33
C LYS A 63 33.20 4.29 -9.20
N LEU A 64 33.57 4.62 -7.97
CA LEU A 64 32.67 4.55 -6.82
C LEU A 64 31.46 5.49 -6.99
N ILE A 65 31.67 6.74 -7.39
CA ILE A 65 30.62 7.72 -7.66
C ILE A 65 29.67 7.19 -8.74
N SER A 66 30.20 6.62 -9.83
CA SER A 66 29.38 6.06 -10.90
C SER A 66 28.49 4.92 -10.40
N LYS A 67 29.02 4.01 -9.59
CA LYS A 67 28.28 2.86 -9.04
C LYS A 67 27.25 3.28 -8.01
N LEU A 68 27.58 4.22 -7.13
CA LEU A 68 26.66 4.77 -6.14
C LEU A 68 25.46 5.48 -6.78
N LYS A 69 25.68 6.24 -7.86
CA LYS A 69 24.58 6.86 -8.62
C LYS A 69 23.61 5.82 -9.18
N VAL A 70 24.14 4.79 -9.85
CA VAL A 70 23.33 3.70 -10.41
C VAL A 70 22.59 2.94 -9.32
N TYR A 71 23.26 2.62 -8.21
CA TYR A 71 22.64 1.96 -7.06
C TYR A 71 21.49 2.79 -6.48
N GLY A 72 21.73 4.08 -6.21
CA GLY A 72 20.72 4.98 -5.65
C GLY A 72 19.51 5.15 -6.57
N GLU A 73 19.72 5.23 -7.88
CA GLU A 73 18.64 5.32 -8.86
C GLU A 73 17.76 4.06 -8.85
N ILE A 74 18.38 2.87 -8.93
CA ILE A 74 17.65 1.60 -8.93
C ILE A 74 16.91 1.40 -7.61
N LEU A 75 17.54 1.72 -6.48
CA LEU A 75 16.92 1.58 -5.16
C LEU A 75 15.70 2.51 -5.03
N ARG A 76 15.84 3.77 -5.44
CA ARG A 76 14.73 4.72 -5.44
C ARG A 76 13.58 4.24 -6.32
N ASN A 77 13.87 3.76 -7.53
CA ASN A 77 12.86 3.23 -8.44
C ASN A 77 12.16 2.00 -7.83
N GLN A 78 12.91 1.11 -7.18
CA GLN A 78 12.32 -0.04 -6.49
C GLN A 78 11.39 0.37 -5.35
N VAL A 79 11.81 1.32 -4.49
CA VAL A 79 10.97 1.84 -3.40
C VAL A 79 9.69 2.45 -3.97
N PHE A 80 9.82 3.29 -5.00
CA PHE A 80 8.67 3.88 -5.69
C PHE A 80 7.71 2.82 -6.25
N LEU A 81 8.23 1.80 -6.94
CA LEU A 81 7.40 0.69 -7.47
C LEU A 81 6.73 -0.11 -6.35
N GLN A 82 7.40 -0.28 -5.21
CA GLN A 82 6.81 -0.91 -4.05
C GLN A 82 5.68 -0.05 -3.50
N GLU A 83 5.86 1.26 -3.31
CA GLU A 83 4.86 2.20 -2.80
C GLU A 83 3.55 2.18 -3.60
N LEU A 84 3.60 2.02 -4.91
CA LEU A 84 2.40 1.86 -5.74
C LEU A 84 1.51 0.71 -5.25
N GLY A 85 2.10 -0.39 -4.80
CA GLY A 85 1.43 -1.57 -4.25
C GLY A 85 0.85 -2.52 -5.31
N LYS A 86 0.39 -3.69 -4.84
CA LYS A 86 -0.13 -4.76 -5.69
C LYS A 86 -1.50 -4.36 -6.25
N PRO A 87 -1.80 -4.58 -7.54
CA PRO A 87 -3.15 -4.43 -8.04
C PRO A 87 -4.07 -5.52 -7.43
N PRO A 88 -5.38 -5.24 -7.29
CA PRO A 88 -6.35 -6.24 -6.88
C PRO A 88 -6.33 -7.46 -7.81
N SER A 89 -6.47 -8.67 -7.26
CA SER A 89 -6.43 -9.94 -8.02
C SER A 89 -7.44 -9.98 -9.18
N ARG A 90 -8.60 -9.33 -9.02
CA ARG A 90 -9.60 -9.23 -10.10
C ARG A 90 -9.10 -8.47 -11.33
N ASN A 91 -8.27 -7.44 -11.13
CA ASN A 91 -7.72 -6.66 -12.22
C ASN A 91 -6.73 -7.51 -13.00
N HIS A 92 -5.81 -8.18 -12.30
CA HIS A 92 -4.87 -9.12 -12.92
C HIS A 92 -5.61 -10.20 -13.73
N ARG A 93 -6.66 -10.81 -13.15
CA ARG A 93 -7.50 -11.81 -13.86
C ARG A 93 -8.17 -11.24 -15.11
N SER A 94 -8.70 -10.02 -15.05
CA SER A 94 -9.29 -9.35 -16.21
C SER A 94 -8.26 -9.14 -17.32
N TYR A 95 -7.06 -8.68 -16.95
CA TYR A 95 -5.95 -8.49 -17.86
C TYR A 95 -5.44 -9.81 -18.46
N PHE A 96 -5.33 -10.86 -17.66
CA PHE A 96 -4.98 -12.20 -18.11
C PHE A 96 -6.01 -12.73 -19.12
N ASN A 97 -7.31 -12.64 -18.81
CA ASN A 97 -8.38 -13.08 -19.70
C ASN A 97 -8.38 -12.33 -21.03
N TRP A 98 -8.17 -11.01 -20.99
CA TRP A 98 -8.05 -10.18 -22.18
C TRP A 98 -6.85 -10.62 -23.03
N HIS A 99 -5.70 -10.85 -22.42
CA HIS A 99 -4.49 -11.28 -23.11
C HIS A 99 -4.64 -12.70 -23.70
N TRP A 100 -5.28 -13.61 -22.97
CA TRP A 100 -5.56 -14.96 -23.43
C TRP A 100 -6.52 -15.01 -24.63
N THR A 101 -7.51 -14.11 -24.63
CA THR A 101 -8.53 -14.03 -25.67
C THR A 101 -8.03 -13.32 -26.93
N ASN A 102 -7.45 -12.14 -26.76
CA ASN A 102 -7.04 -11.29 -27.88
C ASN A 102 -5.66 -11.64 -28.42
N LYS A 103 -4.84 -12.39 -27.64
CA LYS A 103 -3.48 -12.82 -28.00
C LYS A 103 -2.70 -11.71 -28.71
N PRO A 104 -2.56 -10.53 -28.09
CA PRO A 104 -1.93 -9.37 -28.72
C PRO A 104 -0.43 -9.57 -28.98
N LEU A 105 0.19 -10.55 -28.31
CA LEU A 105 1.59 -10.90 -28.43
C LEU A 105 1.76 -12.30 -29.03
N THR A 106 2.87 -12.50 -29.74
CA THR A 106 3.29 -13.81 -30.24
C THR A 106 3.45 -14.82 -29.10
N LYS A 107 3.25 -16.11 -29.41
CA LYS A 107 3.43 -17.21 -28.45
C LYS A 107 4.80 -17.13 -27.77
N GLY A 108 4.81 -17.22 -26.44
CA GLY A 108 6.02 -17.14 -25.60
C GLY A 108 6.39 -15.72 -25.12
N TYR A 109 5.77 -14.67 -25.66
CA TYR A 109 6.07 -13.28 -25.23
C TYR A 109 5.23 -12.82 -24.03
N TYR A 110 4.32 -13.66 -23.53
CA TYR A 110 3.38 -13.31 -22.46
C TYR A 110 3.64 -14.01 -21.12
N ASP A 111 4.82 -14.63 -20.98
CA ASP A 111 5.21 -15.35 -19.77
C ASP A 111 5.24 -14.44 -18.53
N TYR A 112 5.48 -13.14 -18.73
CA TYR A 112 5.45 -12.14 -17.66
C TYR A 112 4.09 -12.05 -16.94
N ILE A 113 2.99 -12.45 -17.60
CA ILE A 113 1.63 -12.33 -17.05
C ILE A 113 1.38 -13.35 -15.95
N PHE A 114 2.05 -14.50 -15.96
CA PHE A 114 1.89 -15.54 -14.95
C PHE A 114 2.42 -15.15 -13.55
N HIS A 115 3.17 -14.04 -13.45
CA HIS A 115 3.74 -13.55 -12.19
C HIS A 115 2.81 -12.58 -11.45
N ASP A 116 1.60 -12.99 -11.06
CA ASP A 116 0.59 -12.13 -10.39
C ASP A 116 1.16 -11.35 -9.17
N SER A 117 1.97 -12.00 -8.33
CA SER A 117 2.55 -11.38 -7.13
C SER A 117 3.54 -10.23 -7.40
N ASP A 118 4.05 -10.13 -8.63
CA ASP A 118 5.05 -9.16 -9.03
C ASP A 118 4.46 -7.94 -9.76
N PHE A 119 3.14 -7.89 -9.97
CA PHE A 119 2.49 -6.74 -10.59
C PHE A 119 2.37 -5.54 -9.65
N VAL A 120 2.44 -4.35 -10.22
CA VAL A 120 2.26 -3.05 -9.56
C VAL A 120 1.13 -2.26 -10.22
N THR A 121 0.39 -1.52 -9.40
CA THR A 121 -0.68 -0.63 -9.90
C THR A 121 -0.08 0.63 -10.53
N THR A 122 -0.69 1.11 -11.61
CA THR A 122 -0.29 2.36 -12.28
C THR A 122 -1.09 3.55 -11.81
N SER A 123 -2.12 3.33 -10.99
CA SER A 123 -3.06 4.38 -10.57
C SER A 123 -2.56 5.22 -9.38
N GLY A 124 -1.30 5.05 -8.96
CA GLY A 124 -0.60 5.91 -8.01
C GLY A 124 -1.07 5.85 -6.55
N LYS A 125 -2.11 5.06 -6.24
CA LYS A 125 -2.64 4.92 -4.87
C LYS A 125 -2.95 3.46 -4.58
N ARG A 126 -2.40 2.96 -3.46
CA ARG A 126 -2.84 1.72 -2.85
C ARG A 126 -4.29 1.88 -2.40
N PRO A 127 -5.19 0.93 -2.74
CA PRO A 127 -6.53 0.94 -2.15
C PRO A 127 -6.42 0.68 -0.64
N ASN A 128 -7.25 1.34 0.15
CA ASN A 128 -7.36 1.04 1.58
C ASN A 128 -7.85 -0.41 1.73
N TYR A 129 -7.34 -1.13 2.73
CA TYR A 129 -7.67 -2.54 2.95
C TYR A 129 -9.19 -2.81 3.05
N CYS A 130 -9.91 -1.96 3.80
CA CYS A 130 -11.37 -2.04 3.90
C CYS A 130 -12.08 -1.77 2.57
N GLU A 131 -11.57 -0.84 1.76
CA GLU A 131 -12.12 -0.57 0.43
C GLU A 131 -11.95 -1.79 -0.48
N GLU A 132 -10.81 -2.47 -0.39
CA GLU A 132 -10.55 -3.69 -1.15
C GLU A 132 -11.44 -4.86 -0.71
N LEU A 133 -11.60 -5.09 0.60
CA LEU A 133 -12.51 -6.12 1.12
C LEU A 133 -13.96 -5.91 0.68
N ILE A 134 -14.48 -4.69 0.80
CA ILE A 134 -15.85 -4.35 0.37
C ILE A 134 -16.00 -4.60 -1.12
N ARG A 135 -15.00 -4.21 -1.90
CA ARG A 135 -15.01 -4.32 -3.36
C ARG A 135 -14.88 -5.76 -3.84
N ASP A 136 -14.09 -6.57 -3.15
CA ASP A 136 -14.00 -8.01 -3.42
C ASP A 136 -15.33 -8.69 -3.07
N HIS A 137 -15.96 -8.32 -1.96
CA HIS A 137 -17.28 -8.81 -1.59
C HIS A 137 -18.35 -8.42 -2.63
N ILE A 138 -18.42 -7.14 -3.03
CA ILE A 138 -19.33 -6.66 -4.09
C ILE A 138 -19.07 -7.40 -5.41
N SER A 139 -17.81 -7.65 -5.76
CA SER A 139 -17.44 -8.34 -7.01
C SER A 139 -17.80 -9.83 -7.00
N SER A 140 -17.80 -10.46 -5.82
CA SER A 140 -18.18 -11.86 -5.63
C SER A 140 -19.68 -12.11 -5.75
N TRP A 141 -20.51 -11.05 -5.75
CA TRP A 141 -21.96 -11.12 -5.87
C TRP A 141 -22.43 -10.72 -7.28
N PRO A 142 -22.44 -11.67 -8.24
CA PRO A 142 -22.61 -11.37 -9.67
C PRO A 142 -23.99 -10.81 -10.04
N GLY A 143 -25.01 -11.01 -9.19
CA GLY A 143 -26.41 -10.60 -9.42
C GLY A 143 -26.86 -9.33 -8.70
N SER A 144 -25.99 -8.63 -7.96
CA SER A 144 -26.41 -7.47 -7.17
C SER A 144 -26.79 -6.24 -8.04
N PRO A 145 -27.82 -5.46 -7.66
CA PRO A 145 -28.17 -4.21 -8.36
C PRO A 145 -27.03 -3.18 -8.31
N ILE A 146 -26.16 -3.27 -7.30
CA ILE A 146 -24.95 -2.47 -7.13
C ILE A 146 -24.01 -2.64 -8.33
N ARG A 147 -23.80 -3.89 -8.79
CA ARG A 147 -22.99 -4.16 -9.98
C ARG A 147 -23.59 -3.54 -11.24
N ARG A 148 -24.93 -3.48 -11.34
CA ARG A 148 -25.62 -2.82 -12.45
C ARG A 148 -25.38 -1.31 -12.43
N ILE A 149 -25.49 -0.66 -11.26
CA ILE A 149 -25.24 0.77 -11.08
C ILE A 149 -23.79 1.14 -11.43
N VAL A 150 -22.82 0.35 -10.94
CA VAL A 150 -21.39 0.55 -11.24
C VAL A 150 -21.11 0.42 -12.74
N LYS A 151 -21.71 -0.60 -13.39
CA LYS A 151 -21.54 -0.87 -14.83
C LYS A 151 -22.28 0.12 -15.74
N GLU A 152 -23.38 0.70 -15.25
CA GLU A 152 -24.21 1.67 -15.98
C GLU A 152 -23.58 3.05 -16.03
N SER A 153 -22.95 3.49 -14.93
CA SER A 153 -22.12 4.71 -14.89
C SER A 153 -20.90 4.65 -15.85
N GLU A 154 -20.49 3.45 -16.26
CA GLU A 154 -19.31 3.17 -17.09
C GLU A 154 -19.57 3.32 -18.61
N LYS A 155 -20.84 3.31 -19.07
CA LYS A 155 -21.17 3.33 -20.50
C LYS A 155 -20.75 4.64 -21.20
N THR A 156 -20.56 5.73 -20.46
CA THR A 156 -20.27 7.06 -21.00
C THR A 156 -18.79 7.41 -21.15
N LYS A 157 -17.84 6.58 -20.68
CA LYS A 157 -16.39 6.88 -20.72
C LYS A 157 -15.52 5.65 -21.05
N LYS A 158 -15.80 4.95 -22.15
CA LYS A 158 -14.93 3.86 -22.60
C LYS A 158 -13.86 4.38 -23.56
N PRO A 159 -12.56 4.20 -23.27
CA PRO A 159 -11.50 4.47 -24.25
C PRO A 159 -11.36 3.38 -25.32
N THR A 160 -12.10 2.27 -25.22
CA THR A 160 -12.08 1.17 -26.19
C THR A 160 -13.45 0.53 -26.38
N THR A 161 -13.72 0.08 -27.60
CA THR A 161 -15.00 -0.50 -28.07
C THR A 161 -15.17 -1.97 -27.66
N ASP A 162 -14.13 -2.64 -27.14
CA ASP A 162 -14.22 -4.06 -26.77
C ASP A 162 -15.13 -4.27 -25.55
N SER A 163 -16.25 -4.98 -25.75
CA SER A 163 -17.28 -5.23 -24.72
C SER A 163 -16.80 -6.12 -23.57
N ARG A 164 -15.61 -6.72 -23.71
CA ARG A 164 -15.04 -7.70 -22.80
C ARG A 164 -14.02 -7.14 -21.82
N PHE A 165 -13.63 -5.87 -21.99
CA PHE A 165 -12.85 -5.17 -20.99
C PHE A 165 -13.82 -4.50 -19.99
N THR A 166 -13.94 -5.06 -18.79
CA THR A 166 -14.61 -4.36 -17.67
C THR A 166 -13.61 -3.37 -17.07
N PHE A 167 -13.58 -2.15 -17.60
CA PHE A 167 -12.84 -1.04 -17.01
C PHE A 167 -13.68 -0.51 -15.87
N PHE A 168 -13.70 -1.24 -14.76
CA PHE A 168 -14.37 -0.74 -13.58
C PHE A 168 -13.84 0.67 -13.28
N SER A 169 -14.69 1.67 -13.46
CA SER A 169 -14.30 3.06 -13.33
C SER A 169 -13.82 3.26 -11.90
N ALA A 170 -12.52 3.54 -11.76
CA ALA A 170 -11.88 3.60 -10.45
C ALA A 170 -12.53 4.65 -9.54
N THR A 171 -13.24 5.64 -10.11
CA THR A 171 -14.02 6.66 -9.39
C THR A 171 -15.40 6.17 -8.94
N ALA A 172 -16.16 5.46 -9.78
CA ALA A 172 -17.49 4.97 -9.41
C ALA A 172 -17.40 3.85 -8.36
N GLU A 173 -16.49 2.90 -8.53
CA GLU A 173 -16.23 1.86 -7.53
C GLU A 173 -15.75 2.44 -6.20
N ARG A 174 -14.88 3.47 -6.22
CA ARG A 174 -14.44 4.18 -5.02
C ARG A 174 -15.61 4.82 -4.29
N GLY A 175 -16.52 5.47 -5.03
CA GLY A 175 -17.72 6.09 -4.47
C GLY A 175 -18.63 5.06 -3.78
N VAL A 176 -18.92 3.96 -4.46
CA VAL A 176 -19.76 2.88 -3.92
C VAL A 176 -19.12 2.21 -2.70
N SER A 177 -17.83 1.89 -2.76
CA SER A 177 -17.13 1.28 -1.63
C SER A 177 -17.10 2.21 -0.41
N ARG A 178 -16.90 3.51 -0.61
CA ARG A 178 -16.97 4.51 0.47
C ARG A 178 -18.37 4.62 1.05
N PHE A 179 -19.41 4.58 0.23
CA PHE A 179 -20.80 4.58 0.69
C PHE A 179 -21.08 3.38 1.60
N PHE A 180 -20.69 2.16 1.20
CA PHE A 180 -20.85 0.96 2.03
C PHE A 180 -20.04 1.03 3.32
N LEU A 181 -18.83 1.57 3.27
CA LEU A 181 -18.00 1.76 4.46
C LEU A 181 -18.68 2.70 5.46
N VAL A 182 -19.10 3.89 5.02
CA VAL A 182 -19.79 4.88 5.86
C VAL A 182 -21.12 4.32 6.37
N SER A 183 -21.89 3.65 5.52
CA SER A 183 -23.14 3.01 5.90
C SER A 183 -22.94 1.91 6.95
N SER A 184 -21.90 1.09 6.82
CA SER A 184 -21.58 0.04 7.79
C SER A 184 -21.21 0.63 9.15
N ILE A 185 -20.39 1.68 9.17
CA ILE A 185 -20.05 2.41 10.41
C ILE A 185 -21.32 2.97 11.07
N MET A 186 -22.20 3.60 10.29
CA MET A 186 -23.43 4.18 10.81
C MET A 186 -24.37 3.11 11.40
N LEU A 187 -24.51 1.96 10.74
CA LEU A 187 -25.32 0.85 11.24
C LEU A 187 -24.76 0.30 12.56
N ILE A 188 -23.45 0.07 12.63
CA ILE A 188 -22.77 -0.38 13.85
C ILE A 188 -22.98 0.60 15.00
N LEU A 189 -22.96 1.91 14.72
CA LEU A 189 -23.17 2.95 15.71
C LEU A 189 -24.61 2.94 16.26
N MET A 190 -25.59 2.61 15.42
CA MET A 190 -27.02 2.68 15.73
C MET A 190 -27.56 1.39 16.38
N ILE A 191 -27.03 0.21 16.03
CA ILE A 191 -27.48 -1.09 16.57
C ILE A 191 -27.55 -1.10 18.12
N PRO A 192 -26.51 -0.70 18.88
CA PRO A 192 -26.57 -0.72 20.33
C PRO A 192 -27.55 0.30 20.90
N VAL A 193 -27.73 1.45 20.25
CA VAL A 193 -28.74 2.43 20.66
C VAL A 193 -30.15 1.82 20.53
N PHE A 194 -30.42 1.13 19.42
CA PHE A 194 -31.70 0.43 19.22
C PHE A 194 -31.88 -0.73 20.20
N LEU A 195 -30.83 -1.52 20.45
CA LEU A 195 -30.90 -2.64 21.41
C LEU A 195 -31.18 -2.14 22.83
N LEU A 196 -30.52 -1.07 23.27
CA LEU A 196 -30.74 -0.47 24.59
C LEU A 196 -32.12 0.18 24.72
N PHE A 197 -32.67 0.72 23.62
CA PHE A 197 -33.98 1.38 23.63
C PHE A 197 -35.17 0.40 23.53
N LEU A 198 -35.05 -0.66 22.73
CA LEU A 198 -36.17 -1.55 22.40
C LEU A 198 -36.27 -2.77 23.32
N LEU A 199 -35.18 -3.19 23.96
CA LEU A 199 -35.16 -4.39 24.79
C LEU A 199 -35.09 -4.00 26.28
N PRO A 200 -36.04 -4.47 27.11
CA PRO A 200 -35.91 -4.36 28.56
C PRO A 200 -34.81 -5.33 29.03
N MET A 201 -33.70 -4.78 29.51
CA MET A 201 -32.50 -5.52 29.90
C MET A 201 -32.12 -5.15 31.34
N SER A 202 -31.50 -6.08 32.09
CA SER A 202 -30.99 -5.77 33.44
C SER A 202 -29.79 -4.81 33.38
N HIS A 203 -29.54 -4.06 34.46
CA HIS A 203 -28.43 -3.08 34.51
C HIS A 203 -27.07 -3.67 34.17
N LEU A 204 -26.79 -4.89 34.62
CA LEU A 204 -25.55 -5.60 34.31
C LEU A 204 -25.46 -5.92 32.82
N LEU A 205 -26.55 -6.38 32.22
CA LEU A 205 -26.58 -6.78 30.82
C LEU A 205 -26.46 -5.56 29.89
N MET A 206 -27.04 -4.41 30.25
CA MET A 206 -26.85 -3.14 29.54
C MET A 206 -25.40 -2.64 29.57
N ALA A 207 -24.72 -2.76 30.72
CA ALA A 207 -23.31 -2.39 30.84
C ALA A 207 -22.42 -3.29 29.98
N VAL A 208 -22.67 -4.61 30.00
CA VAL A 208 -21.93 -5.60 29.21
C VAL A 208 -22.14 -5.37 27.70
N THR A 209 -23.38 -5.14 27.24
CA THR A 209 -23.64 -4.85 25.83
C THR A 209 -22.93 -3.57 25.40
N THR A 210 -23.00 -2.51 26.19
CA THR A 210 -22.34 -1.24 25.89
C THR A 210 -20.82 -1.40 25.78
N ALA A 211 -20.19 -2.08 26.74
CA ALA A 211 -18.75 -2.35 26.71
C ALA A 211 -18.35 -3.19 25.49
N ALA A 212 -19.12 -4.23 25.15
CA ALA A 212 -18.87 -5.08 24.00
C ALA A 212 -18.94 -4.30 22.67
N PHE A 213 -19.92 -3.41 22.50
CA PHE A 213 -20.04 -2.61 21.28
C PHE A 213 -18.98 -1.50 21.18
N ILE A 214 -18.55 -0.90 22.29
CA ILE A 214 -17.41 0.05 22.30
C ILE A 214 -16.12 -0.68 21.89
N PHE A 215 -15.88 -1.88 22.42
CA PHE A 215 -14.73 -2.69 22.06
C PHE A 215 -14.76 -3.11 20.58
N LEU A 216 -15.91 -3.58 20.09
CA LEU A 216 -16.09 -3.94 18.68
C LEU A 216 -15.85 -2.73 17.76
N PHE A 217 -16.37 -1.55 18.13
CA PHE A 217 -16.13 -0.32 17.39
C PHE A 217 -14.64 0.04 17.36
N ALA A 218 -13.93 -0.07 18.48
CA ALA A 218 -12.48 0.19 18.55
C ALA A 218 -11.68 -0.76 17.64
N LEU A 219 -12.04 -2.06 17.60
CA LEU A 219 -11.43 -3.03 16.70
C LEU A 219 -11.63 -2.65 15.23
N ILE A 220 -12.85 -2.26 14.86
CA ILE A 220 -13.18 -1.87 13.48
C ILE A 220 -12.44 -0.58 13.10
N MET A 221 -12.44 0.42 13.98
CA MET A 221 -11.71 1.67 13.76
C MET A 221 -10.21 1.45 13.59
N CYS A 222 -9.61 0.52 14.35
CA CYS A 222 -8.19 0.17 14.19
C CYS A 222 -7.87 -0.31 12.77
N VAL A 223 -8.76 -1.11 12.16
CA VAL A 223 -8.61 -1.58 10.77
C VAL A 223 -8.87 -0.46 9.76
N VAL A 224 -9.88 0.38 9.99
CA VAL A 224 -10.28 1.45 9.06
C VAL A 224 -9.26 2.59 9.00
N THR A 225 -8.65 2.96 10.13
CA THR A 225 -7.70 4.08 10.23
C THR A 225 -6.25 3.66 9.98
N GLU A 226 -6.03 2.42 9.55
CA GLU A 226 -4.70 1.84 9.29
C GLU A 226 -3.75 1.98 10.51
N GLY A 227 -4.30 1.89 11.72
CA GLY A 227 -3.52 1.93 12.96
C GLY A 227 -3.16 3.33 13.48
N LYS A 228 -3.78 4.41 12.99
CA LYS A 228 -3.61 5.75 13.59
C LYS A 228 -4.24 5.82 14.97
N VAL A 229 -3.42 5.58 15.99
CA VAL A 229 -3.83 5.48 17.40
C VAL A 229 -4.69 6.67 17.85
N TYR A 230 -4.37 7.90 17.42
CA TYR A 230 -5.13 9.09 17.81
C TYR A 230 -6.56 9.09 17.23
N GLU A 231 -6.77 8.65 15.99
CA GLU A 231 -8.10 8.60 15.36
C GLU A 231 -8.98 7.54 16.04
N VAL A 232 -8.37 6.39 16.39
CA VAL A 232 -9.05 5.32 17.13
C VAL A 232 -9.43 5.78 18.53
N PHE A 233 -8.51 6.44 19.25
CA PHE A 233 -8.77 6.91 20.61
C PHE A 233 -9.88 7.95 20.66
N VAL A 234 -9.80 8.99 19.81
CA VAL A 234 -10.81 10.05 19.74
C VAL A 234 -12.16 9.45 19.34
N GLY A 235 -12.21 8.64 18.27
CA GLY A 235 -13.46 8.01 17.82
C GLY A 235 -14.10 7.14 18.90
N THR A 236 -13.32 6.31 19.59
CA THR A 236 -13.82 5.41 20.64
C THR A 236 -14.31 6.18 21.86
N ALA A 237 -13.60 7.24 22.26
CA ALA A 237 -14.02 8.11 23.35
C ALA A 237 -15.33 8.84 23.04
N THR A 238 -15.46 9.40 21.83
CA THR A 238 -16.70 10.06 21.39
C THR A 238 -17.86 9.08 21.37
N TYR A 239 -17.66 7.88 20.81
CA TYR A 239 -18.71 6.87 20.76
C TYR A 239 -19.11 6.35 22.14
N GLY A 240 -18.12 6.08 23.00
CA GLY A 240 -18.34 5.67 24.38
C GLY A 240 -19.13 6.71 25.18
N ALA A 241 -18.82 7.99 25.02
CA ALA A 241 -19.56 9.08 25.66
C ALA A 241 -21.05 9.09 25.23
N VAL A 242 -21.34 8.89 23.94
CA VAL A 242 -22.72 8.82 23.43
C VAL A 242 -23.47 7.65 24.06
N LEU A 243 -22.90 6.43 24.05
CA LEU A 243 -23.57 5.26 24.62
C LEU A 243 -23.76 5.35 26.14
N ILE A 244 -22.76 5.85 26.87
CA ILE A 244 -22.86 6.04 28.33
C ILE A 244 -23.93 7.08 28.67
N MET A 245 -24.05 8.17 27.90
CA MET A 245 -25.10 9.16 28.08
C MET A 245 -26.50 8.54 27.86
N PHE A 246 -26.68 7.73 26.82
CA PHE A 246 -27.92 7.00 26.59
C PHE A 246 -28.25 6.03 27.74
N LEU A 247 -27.25 5.28 28.22
CA LEU A 247 -27.40 4.38 29.35
C LEU A 247 -27.82 5.13 30.63
N GLY A 248 -27.21 6.29 30.89
CA GLY A 248 -27.55 7.14 32.03
C GLY A 248 -29.00 7.64 31.99
N ASN A 249 -29.49 8.04 30.83
CA ASN A 249 -30.86 8.51 30.65
C ASN A 249 -31.89 7.37 30.85
N ILE A 250 -31.63 6.19 30.26
CA ILE A 250 -32.53 5.03 30.41
C ILE A 250 -32.59 4.55 31.86
N SER A 251 -31.45 4.51 32.56
CA SER A 251 -31.39 4.09 33.96
C SER A 251 -32.12 5.04 34.92
N GLN A 252 -32.30 6.31 34.56
CA GLN A 252 -33.06 7.28 35.37
C GLN A 252 -34.58 7.14 35.19
N ASN A 253 -35.03 6.58 34.05
CA ASN A 253 -36.44 6.46 33.71
C ASN A 253 -37.04 5.07 34.01
N SER A 254 -36.24 4.11 34.45
CA SER A 254 -36.71 2.78 34.85
C SER A 254 -37.15 2.81 36.32
N PRO A 255 -38.43 2.56 36.66
CA PRO A 255 -38.83 2.38 38.05
C PRO A 255 -38.20 1.06 38.55
N GLY A 256 -37.51 1.15 39.69
CA GLY A 256 -36.78 0.03 40.30
C GLY A 256 -37.64 -1.16 40.67
#